data_AF-A0A3Q1IVB7-F1
#
_entry.id   AF-A0A3Q1IVB7-F1
#
_cell.length_a   1.000
_cell.length_b   1.000
_cell.length_c   1.000
_cell.angle_alpha   90.00
_cell.angle_beta   90.00
_cell.angle_gamma   90.00
#
_symmetry.space_group_name_H-M   'P 1'
#
loop_
_entity.id
_entity.type
_entity.pdbx_description
1 polymer ?
#
loop_
_entity_poly.entity_id
_entity_poly.type
_entity_poly.pdbx_seq_one_letter_code
_entity_poly.pdbx_strand_id
1 'polypeptide(L)'
;MASYNKYFGQRVNSDFRDKVKFKDVGLKNCSIVMRNITEQDEGCYLCLFNCYPDGVLTGRTCLHSCVFVSCSVTGRPAPTVTLTVSQQHLNLSHYHTVTVNNTDATVTVNTTAVLSGFHGDSIQVGCAVRVLSGPQKEVFVMIPEAFLLSLITYPILLYLKITFLHSLMLYIIIKFYTFHLGSISTFYSSTFLDKIMFIII
;
A
#
# COMPACT_ATOMS: atom_id res chain seq x y z
N MET A 1 3.24 15.43 18.78
CA MET A 1 2.42 16.51 19.38
C MET A 1 2.70 17.82 18.67
N ALA A 2 1.66 18.59 18.34
CA ALA A 2 1.77 19.94 17.78
C ALA A 2 1.03 20.93 18.70
N SER A 3 1.59 22.12 18.91
CA SER A 3 1.01 23.16 19.75
C SER A 3 1.17 24.53 19.10
N TYR A 4 0.24 25.42 19.40
CA TYR A 4 0.29 26.81 18.98
C TYR A 4 0.09 27.72 20.18
N ASN A 5 0.87 28.80 20.24
CA ASN A 5 0.75 29.85 21.23
C ASN A 5 0.92 31.22 20.55
N LYS A 6 0.19 32.23 20.99
CA LYS A 6 0.28 33.59 20.44
C LYS A 6 1.69 34.19 20.57
N TYR A 7 2.39 33.91 21.67
CA TYR A 7 3.70 34.44 21.99
C TYR A 7 4.85 33.56 21.46
N PHE A 8 4.71 32.23 21.56
CA PHE A 8 5.77 31.28 21.16
C PHE A 8 5.60 30.71 19.74
N GLY A 9 4.51 31.07 19.06
CA GLY A 9 4.20 30.58 17.71
C GLY A 9 3.83 29.10 17.67
N GLN A 10 4.04 28.50 16.51
CA GLN A 10 3.76 27.09 16.23
C GLN A 10 4.95 26.22 16.62
N ARG A 11 4.69 25.07 17.26
CA ARG A 11 5.69 24.06 17.58
C ARG A 11 5.15 22.69 17.21
N VAL A 12 5.97 21.90 16.51
CA VAL A 12 5.68 20.49 16.19
C VAL A 12 6.83 19.66 16.74
N ASN A 13 6.50 18.59 17.46
CA ASN A 13 7.48 17.63 17.96
C ASN A 13 8.32 17.07 16.80
N SER A 14 9.61 16.81 17.04
CA SER A 14 10.57 16.34 16.03
C SER A 14 10.02 15.17 15.21
N ASP A 15 9.43 14.20 15.89
CA ASP A 15 8.99 12.93 15.30
C ASP A 15 7.82 13.10 14.32
N PHE A 16 7.15 14.26 14.37
CA PHE A 16 5.98 14.56 13.55
C PHE A 16 6.20 15.76 12.61
N ARG A 17 7.41 16.35 12.56
CA ARG A 17 7.67 17.57 11.77
C ARG A 17 7.40 17.41 10.28
N ASP A 18 7.69 16.25 9.73
CA ASP A 18 7.54 15.98 8.30
C ASP A 18 6.11 15.58 7.92
N LYS A 19 5.33 15.12 8.91
CA LYS A 19 3.96 14.63 8.73
C LYS A 19 2.91 15.69 9.05
N VAL A 20 3.10 16.50 10.09
CA VAL A 20 2.08 17.43 10.60
C VAL A 20 2.41 18.86 10.20
N LYS A 21 1.47 19.55 9.54
CA LYS A 21 1.56 20.97 9.22
C LYS A 21 0.33 21.72 9.71
N PHE A 22 0.51 22.95 10.19
CA PHE A 22 -0.62 23.83 10.45
C PHE A 22 -1.20 24.34 9.13
N LYS A 23 -2.51 24.24 8.98
CA LYS A 23 -3.27 24.87 7.89
C LYS A 23 -3.76 26.23 8.32
N ASP A 24 -4.47 26.26 9.45
CA ASP A 24 -5.03 27.46 10.05
C ASP A 24 -4.54 27.59 11.48
N VAL A 25 -4.19 28.80 11.87
CA VAL A 25 -3.49 29.08 13.12
C VAL A 25 -4.21 30.21 13.84
N GLY A 26 -4.88 29.88 14.93
CA GLY A 26 -5.67 30.83 15.68
C GLY A 26 -6.12 30.26 17.02
N LEU A 27 -6.44 31.16 17.95
CA LEU A 27 -6.93 30.80 19.28
C LEU A 27 -8.38 30.29 19.26
N LYS A 28 -9.15 30.69 18.24
CA LYS A 28 -10.54 30.24 18.03
C LYS A 28 -10.63 29.09 17.03
N ASN A 29 -9.86 29.17 15.95
CA ASN A 29 -9.81 28.17 14.89
C ASN A 29 -8.35 27.74 14.69
N CYS A 30 -8.07 26.46 14.95
CA CYS A 30 -6.77 25.86 14.69
C CYS A 30 -7.00 24.58 13.90
N SER A 31 -6.40 24.49 12.70
CA SER A 31 -6.49 23.31 11.84
C SER A 31 -5.10 22.80 11.52
N ILE A 32 -4.91 21.50 11.64
CA ILE A 32 -3.69 20.80 11.22
C ILE A 32 -3.99 19.86 10.05
N VAL A 33 -2.99 19.64 9.21
CA VAL A 33 -3.03 18.69 8.11
C VAL A 33 -1.90 17.70 8.32
N MET A 34 -2.27 16.43 8.26
CA MET A 34 -1.37 15.30 8.33
C MET A 34 -1.09 14.77 6.91
N ARG A 35 0.18 14.52 6.57
CA ARG A 35 0.64 14.04 5.27
C ARG A 35 1.49 12.79 5.46
N ASN A 36 1.50 11.92 4.45
CA ASN A 36 2.28 10.67 4.43
C ASN A 36 1.99 9.81 5.68
N ILE A 37 0.70 9.61 5.95
CA ILE A 37 0.21 8.84 7.08
C ILE A 37 0.46 7.35 6.85
N THR A 38 0.97 6.68 7.87
CA THR A 38 1.18 5.22 7.90
C THR A 38 0.23 4.57 8.89
N GLU A 39 0.10 3.25 8.87
CA GLU A 39 -0.74 2.50 9.82
C GLU A 39 -0.35 2.75 11.29
N GLN A 40 0.92 3.04 11.55
CA GLN A 40 1.42 3.40 12.89
C GLN A 40 0.88 4.73 13.41
N ASP A 41 0.39 5.60 12.51
CA ASP A 41 -0.24 6.87 12.86
C ASP A 41 -1.76 6.68 13.11
N GLU A 42 -2.29 5.46 13.04
CA GLU A 42 -3.66 5.22 13.45
C GLU A 42 -3.82 5.39 14.96
N GLY A 43 -4.94 5.99 15.35
CA GLY A 43 -5.26 6.21 16.74
C GLY A 43 -6.13 7.41 16.96
N CYS A 44 -6.52 7.61 18.21
CA CYS A 44 -7.31 8.77 18.62
C CYS A 44 -6.40 9.90 19.08
N TYR A 45 -6.49 11.01 18.38
CA TYR A 45 -5.80 12.25 18.68
C TYR A 45 -6.68 13.17 19.50
N LEU A 46 -6.07 13.81 20.49
CA LEU A 46 -6.71 14.80 21.34
C LEU A 46 -6.28 16.19 20.91
N CYS A 47 -7.28 17.06 20.75
CA CYS A 47 -7.11 18.49 20.57
C CYS A 47 -7.47 19.18 21.88
N LEU A 48 -6.59 20.06 22.36
CA LEU A 48 -6.73 20.74 23.65
C LEU A 48 -6.66 22.24 23.41
N PHE A 49 -7.71 22.96 23.84
CA PHE A 49 -7.77 24.41 23.83
C PHE A 49 -7.79 24.92 25.27
N ASN A 50 -6.74 25.62 25.68
CA ASN A 50 -6.66 26.25 26.99
C ASN A 50 -7.36 27.61 26.94
N CYS A 51 -8.51 27.72 27.60
CA CYS A 51 -9.33 28.93 27.67
C CYS A 51 -9.37 29.40 29.13
N TYR A 52 -8.71 30.51 29.47
CA TYR A 52 -8.84 31.08 30.82
C TYR A 52 -9.95 32.13 30.85
N PRO A 53 -10.87 32.11 31.83
CA PRO A 53 -10.93 31.25 33.02
C PRO A 53 -11.65 29.90 32.85
N ASP A 54 -12.25 29.64 31.68
CA ASP A 54 -13.17 28.52 31.41
C ASP A 54 -12.54 27.11 31.48
N GLY A 55 -11.23 26.99 31.60
CA GLY A 55 -10.48 25.74 31.69
C GLY A 55 -10.03 25.19 30.32
N VAL A 56 -9.89 23.87 30.22
CA VAL A 56 -9.39 23.20 29.01
C VAL A 56 -10.55 22.56 28.26
N LEU A 57 -10.79 23.01 27.03
CA LEU A 57 -11.71 22.36 26.10
C LEU A 57 -10.98 21.23 25.36
N THR A 58 -11.57 20.04 25.34
CA THR A 58 -10.97 18.85 24.73
C THR A 58 -11.84 18.35 23.58
N GLY A 59 -11.24 18.18 22.41
CA GLY A 59 -11.82 17.48 21.27
C GLY A 59 -11.08 16.17 21.02
N ARG A 60 -11.80 15.12 20.63
CA ARG A 60 -11.20 13.84 20.24
C ARG A 60 -11.53 13.55 18.79
N THR A 61 -10.52 13.21 18.00
CA THR A 61 -10.68 12.72 16.63
C THR A 61 -9.90 11.42 16.48
N CYS A 62 -10.42 10.44 15.76
CA CYS A 62 -9.74 9.16 15.56
C CYS A 62 -9.41 8.99 14.08
N LEU A 63 -8.14 8.73 13.81
CA LEU A 63 -7.63 8.42 12.49
C LEU A 63 -7.51 6.91 12.36
N HIS A 64 -8.08 6.36 11.30
CA HIS A 64 -8.05 4.94 11.02
C HIS A 64 -8.02 4.71 9.51
N SER A 65 -7.27 3.72 9.03
CA SER A 65 -7.28 3.36 7.62
C SER A 65 -8.67 2.84 7.25
N CYS A 66 -9.25 3.43 6.22
CA CYS A 66 -10.56 3.05 5.73
C CYS A 66 -10.47 2.80 4.24
N VAL A 67 -11.09 1.71 3.77
CA VAL A 67 -11.15 1.36 2.36
C VAL A 67 -12.56 1.63 1.85
N PHE A 68 -12.65 2.28 0.69
CA PHE A 68 -13.93 2.50 0.02
C PHE A 68 -14.27 1.30 -0.86
N VAL A 69 -15.42 0.68 -0.61
CA VAL A 69 -15.92 -0.47 -1.38
C VAL A 69 -17.14 -0.04 -2.18
N SER A 70 -17.21 -0.44 -3.45
CA SER A 70 -18.36 -0.22 -4.33
C SER A 70 -18.72 -1.50 -5.07
N CYS A 71 -20.02 -1.84 -5.08
CA CYS A 71 -20.57 -2.91 -5.89
C CYS A 71 -21.71 -2.35 -6.76
N SER A 72 -21.55 -2.46 -8.08
CA SER A 72 -22.52 -2.03 -9.07
C SER A 72 -23.07 -3.21 -9.84
N VAL A 73 -24.39 -3.34 -9.89
CA VAL A 73 -25.09 -4.49 -10.46
C VAL A 73 -26.26 -4.01 -11.31
N THR A 74 -26.39 -4.55 -12.53
CA THR A 74 -27.51 -4.26 -13.43
C THR A 74 -28.34 -5.52 -13.65
N GLY A 75 -29.67 -5.43 -13.55
CA GLY A 75 -30.55 -6.58 -13.71
C GLY A 75 -31.98 -6.23 -14.10
N ARG A 76 -32.70 -7.24 -14.57
CA ARG A 76 -34.13 -7.21 -14.84
C ARG A 76 -34.76 -8.50 -14.34
N PRO A 77 -35.68 -8.48 -13.36
CA PRO A 77 -36.19 -7.32 -12.60
C PRO A 77 -35.14 -6.72 -11.64
N ALA A 78 -35.49 -5.62 -10.96
CA ALA A 78 -34.57 -4.88 -10.08
C ALA A 78 -33.86 -5.80 -9.05
N PRO A 79 -32.52 -5.88 -9.06
CA PRO A 79 -31.77 -6.70 -8.12
C PRO A 79 -31.68 -6.01 -6.75
N THR A 80 -31.58 -6.79 -5.66
CA THR A 80 -31.11 -6.26 -4.37
C THR A 80 -29.63 -6.62 -4.20
N VAL A 81 -28.86 -5.66 -3.69
CA VAL A 81 -27.42 -5.78 -3.46
C VAL A 81 -27.14 -5.71 -1.96
N THR A 82 -26.37 -6.66 -1.46
CA THR A 82 -25.90 -6.74 -0.07
C THR A 82 -24.38 -6.87 -0.06
N LEU A 83 -23.68 -6.00 0.66
CA LEU A 83 -22.25 -6.13 0.89
C LEU A 83 -21.99 -6.99 2.14
N THR A 84 -21.05 -7.92 2.06
CA THR A 84 -20.66 -8.81 3.16
C THR A 84 -19.15 -8.77 3.37
N VAL A 85 -18.70 -9.04 4.60
CA VAL A 85 -17.28 -9.16 4.95
C VAL A 85 -17.12 -10.43 5.79
N SER A 86 -16.08 -11.23 5.52
CA SER A 86 -15.95 -12.57 6.14
C SER A 86 -15.39 -12.55 7.56
N GLN A 87 -14.79 -11.44 8.01
CA GLN A 87 -14.10 -11.34 9.30
C GLN A 87 -14.93 -10.57 10.35
N GLN A 88 -14.97 -11.11 11.58
CA GLN A 88 -15.82 -10.60 12.68
C GLN A 88 -15.34 -9.27 13.29
N HIS A 89 -14.09 -8.88 13.07
CA HIS A 89 -13.54 -7.62 13.58
C HIS A 89 -13.66 -6.45 12.58
N LEU A 90 -14.13 -6.72 11.37
CA LEU A 90 -14.28 -5.71 10.32
C LEU A 90 -15.71 -5.21 10.27
N ASN A 91 -15.86 -3.89 10.31
CA ASN A 91 -17.16 -3.25 10.22
C ASN A 91 -17.26 -2.41 8.95
N LEU A 92 -18.23 -2.78 8.12
CA LEU A 92 -18.72 -1.94 7.05
C LEU A 92 -19.68 -0.90 7.65
N SER A 93 -19.36 0.37 7.44
CA SER A 93 -20.16 1.50 7.91
C SER A 93 -20.48 2.44 6.74
N HIS A 94 -21.36 3.42 6.98
CA HIS A 94 -21.71 4.44 5.99
C HIS A 94 -22.19 3.85 4.66
N TYR A 95 -23.18 2.96 4.73
CA TYR A 95 -23.81 2.39 3.54
C TYR A 95 -24.54 3.48 2.76
N HIS A 96 -24.30 3.52 1.46
CA HIS A 96 -25.02 4.39 0.53
C HIS A 96 -25.38 3.58 -0.72
N THR A 97 -26.66 3.59 -1.08
CA THR A 97 -27.19 2.84 -2.23
C THR A 97 -27.87 3.80 -3.19
N VAL A 98 -27.47 3.74 -4.46
CA VAL A 98 -28.04 4.50 -5.56
C VAL A 98 -28.66 3.53 -6.56
N THR A 99 -29.89 3.80 -6.96
CA THR A 99 -30.61 3.01 -7.97
C THR A 99 -30.92 3.88 -9.18
N VAL A 100 -30.61 3.37 -10.37
CA VAL A 100 -30.80 4.05 -11.65
C VAL A 100 -31.63 3.15 -12.57
N ASN A 101 -32.71 3.71 -13.11
CA ASN A 101 -33.51 3.04 -14.14
C ASN A 101 -32.96 3.42 -15.51
N ASN A 102 -32.56 2.41 -16.28
CA ASN A 102 -32.00 2.61 -17.61
C ASN A 102 -33.12 2.61 -18.67
N THR A 103 -32.83 3.23 -19.82
CA THR A 103 -33.76 3.31 -20.95
C THR A 103 -34.06 1.95 -21.60
N ASP A 104 -33.16 0.97 -21.42
CA ASP A 104 -33.30 -0.41 -21.87
C ASP A 104 -34.22 -1.26 -20.96
N ALA A 105 -34.93 -0.62 -20.04
CA ALA A 105 -35.80 -1.23 -19.03
C ALA A 105 -35.09 -2.18 -18.06
N THR A 106 -33.77 -2.04 -17.89
CA THR A 106 -32.99 -2.64 -16.79
C THR A 106 -32.84 -1.67 -15.63
N VAL A 107 -32.51 -2.19 -14.44
CA VAL A 107 -32.26 -1.39 -13.25
C VAL A 107 -30.84 -1.65 -12.76
N THR A 108 -30.07 -0.58 -12.57
CA THR A 108 -28.72 -0.62 -11.98
C THR A 108 -28.77 -0.19 -10.52
N VAL A 109 -28.19 -1.00 -9.64
CA VAL A 109 -28.04 -0.71 -8.21
C VAL A 109 -26.55 -0.64 -7.89
N ASN A 110 -26.11 0.50 -7.38
CA ASN A 110 -24.76 0.70 -6.86
C ASN A 110 -24.82 0.88 -5.35
N THR A 111 -24.21 -0.03 -4.61
CA THR A 111 -24.07 0.05 -3.15
C THR A 111 -22.60 0.27 -2.80
N THR A 112 -22.35 1.31 -2.01
CA THR A 112 -21.03 1.67 -1.50
C THR A 112 -20.99 1.60 0.02
N ALA A 113 -19.85 1.25 0.58
CA ALA A 113 -19.63 1.24 2.03
C ALA A 113 -18.16 1.53 2.35
N VAL A 114 -17.94 2.00 3.57
CA VAL A 114 -16.60 2.26 4.12
C VAL A 114 -16.23 1.11 5.03
N LEU A 115 -15.17 0.40 4.65
CA LEU A 115 -14.58 -0.67 5.44
C LEU A 115 -13.51 -0.09 6.36
N SER A 116 -13.61 -0.41 7.65
CA SER A 116 -12.66 -0.01 8.69
C SER A 116 -12.32 -1.21 9.57
N GLY A 117 -11.21 -1.12 10.29
CA GLY A 117 -10.71 -2.13 11.22
C GLY A 117 -9.66 -3.05 10.62
N PHE A 118 -9.08 -2.70 9.46
CA PHE A 118 -8.27 -3.62 8.71
C PHE A 118 -6.80 -3.64 9.16
N HIS A 119 -6.34 -4.79 9.64
CA HIS A 119 -4.96 -5.01 10.02
C HIS A 119 -4.41 -6.23 9.28
N GLY A 120 -3.46 -6.02 8.37
CA GLY A 120 -2.46 -7.02 8.00
C GLY A 120 -2.90 -8.37 7.40
N ASP A 121 -4.18 -8.57 7.08
CA ASP A 121 -4.71 -9.88 6.65
C ASP A 121 -5.51 -9.77 5.35
N SER A 122 -5.17 -10.43 4.26
CA SER A 122 -5.97 -10.34 3.01
C SER A 122 -7.50 -10.42 3.26
N ILE A 123 -8.22 -9.31 3.07
CA ILE A 123 -9.65 -9.25 3.42
C ILE A 123 -10.47 -9.80 2.28
N GLN A 124 -11.45 -10.65 2.60
CA GLN A 124 -12.48 -11.02 1.65
C GLN A 124 -13.72 -10.14 1.82
N VAL A 125 -14.02 -9.34 0.80
CA VAL A 125 -15.26 -8.57 0.72
C VAL A 125 -16.17 -9.19 -0.32
N GLY A 126 -17.39 -9.52 0.09
CA GLY A 126 -18.42 -10.10 -0.76
C GLY A 126 -19.43 -9.06 -1.23
N CYS A 127 -19.91 -9.23 -2.45
CA CYS A 127 -21.12 -8.61 -2.94
C CYS A 127 -22.12 -9.72 -3.29
N ALA A 128 -23.19 -9.80 -2.50
CA ALA A 128 -24.30 -10.71 -2.70
C ALA A 128 -25.43 -10.03 -3.45
N VAL A 129 -25.93 -10.68 -4.49
CA VAL A 129 -26.99 -10.20 -5.36
C VAL A 129 -28.14 -11.17 -5.29
N ARG A 130 -29.33 -10.64 -5.04
CA ARG A 130 -30.60 -11.40 -5.09
C ARG A 130 -31.57 -10.76 -6.06
N VAL A 131 -32.28 -11.59 -6.82
CA VAL A 131 -33.38 -11.17 -7.70
C VAL A 131 -34.63 -11.86 -7.18
N LEU A 132 -35.79 -11.18 -7.23
CA LEU A 132 -37.06 -11.65 -6.62
C LEU A 132 -37.47 -13.10 -6.95
N SER A 133 -36.99 -13.66 -8.06
CA SER A 133 -37.33 -15.01 -8.52
C SER A 133 -36.10 -15.86 -8.89
N GLY A 134 -34.90 -15.46 -8.47
CA GLY A 134 -33.65 -16.11 -8.84
C GLY A 134 -32.80 -16.55 -7.64
N PRO A 135 -31.82 -17.45 -7.85
CA PRO A 135 -30.87 -17.83 -6.81
C PRO A 135 -29.98 -16.63 -6.41
N GLN A 136 -29.55 -16.60 -5.15
CA GLN A 136 -28.57 -15.64 -4.67
C GLN A 136 -27.20 -15.93 -5.31
N LYS A 137 -26.54 -14.91 -5.85
CA LYS A 137 -25.20 -15.01 -6.41
C LYS A 137 -24.27 -14.11 -5.62
N GLU A 138 -23.13 -14.65 -5.21
CA GLU A 138 -22.13 -13.91 -4.44
C GLU A 138 -20.80 -13.85 -5.19
N VAL A 139 -20.19 -12.67 -5.20
CA VAL A 139 -18.86 -12.45 -5.76
C VAL A 139 -17.97 -11.92 -4.66
N PHE A 140 -16.80 -12.53 -4.49
CA PHE A 140 -15.82 -12.12 -3.50
C PHE A 140 -14.61 -11.49 -4.15
N VAL A 141 -14.11 -10.43 -3.54
CA VAL A 141 -12.86 -9.76 -3.91
C VAL A 141 -11.93 -9.81 -2.71
N MET A 142 -10.67 -10.15 -2.97
CA MET A 142 -9.62 -10.04 -1.97
C MET A 142 -9.04 -8.63 -2.02
N ILE A 143 -8.99 -7.94 -0.88
CA ILE A 143 -8.22 -6.71 -0.71
C ILE A 143 -6.83 -7.15 -0.24
N PRO A 144 -5.81 -7.18 -1.12
CA PRO A 144 -4.46 -7.54 -0.71
C PRO A 144 -3.88 -6.43 0.17
N GLU A 145 -3.08 -6.80 1.18
CA GLU A 145 -2.29 -5.86 1.99
C GLU A 145 -1.34 -4.98 1.17
N ALA A 146 -1.03 -5.37 -0.06
CA ALA A 146 0.17 -4.91 -0.73
C ALA A 146 -0.07 -4.42 -2.16
N PHE A 147 -0.56 -3.19 -2.28
CA PHE A 147 -0.19 -2.35 -3.42
C PHE A 147 1.27 -1.83 -3.28
N LEU A 148 1.91 -1.99 -2.10
CA LEU A 148 3.28 -1.56 -1.83
C LEU A 148 4.36 -2.63 -2.12
N LEU A 149 4.11 -3.94 -1.92
CA LEU A 149 5.12 -4.96 -2.23
C LEU A 149 5.39 -5.06 -3.74
N SER A 150 4.39 -4.88 -4.60
CA SER A 150 4.58 -4.93 -6.05
C SER A 150 5.53 -3.83 -6.57
N LEU A 151 5.49 -2.63 -5.97
CA LEU A 151 6.34 -1.50 -6.36
C LEU A 151 7.81 -1.66 -5.96
N ILE A 152 8.11 -2.47 -4.93
CA ILE A 152 9.47 -2.64 -4.40
C ILE A 152 10.07 -3.99 -4.83
N THR A 153 9.27 -5.05 -4.88
CA THR A 153 9.72 -6.39 -5.28
C THR A 153 10.07 -6.45 -6.77
N TYR A 154 9.32 -5.77 -7.64
CA TYR A 154 9.61 -5.77 -9.08
C TYR A 154 10.96 -5.13 -9.46
N PRO A 155 11.32 -3.92 -8.97
CA PRO A 155 12.63 -3.34 -9.25
C PRO A 155 13.78 -4.14 -8.61
N ILE A 156 13.60 -4.71 -7.41
CA ILE A 156 14.61 -5.56 -6.76
C ILE A 156 14.86 -6.84 -7.58
N LEU A 157 13.80 -7.52 -8.01
CA LEU A 157 13.91 -8.74 -8.82
C LEU A 157 14.55 -8.46 -10.18
N LEU A 158 14.22 -7.31 -10.80
CA LEU A 158 14.85 -6.86 -12.04
C LEU A 158 16.35 -6.59 -11.84
N TYR A 159 16.72 -5.90 -10.77
CA TYR A 159 18.13 -5.62 -10.43
C TYR A 159 18.93 -6.90 -10.21
N LEU A 160 18.41 -7.86 -9.43
CA LEU A 160 19.07 -9.15 -9.19
C LEU A 160 19.25 -9.97 -10.47
N LYS A 161 18.29 -9.94 -11.40
CA LYS A 161 18.44 -10.57 -12.73
C LYS A 161 19.54 -9.91 -13.55
N ILE A 162 19.63 -8.58 -13.54
CA ILE A 162 20.66 -7.83 -14.27
C ILE A 162 22.05 -8.16 -13.73
N THR A 163 22.25 -8.15 -12.40
CA THR A 163 23.55 -8.47 -11.80
C THR A 163 23.98 -9.91 -12.07
N PHE A 164 23.03 -10.86 -12.02
CA PHE A 164 23.31 -12.25 -12.37
C PHE A 164 23.71 -12.41 -13.85
N LEU A 165 22.99 -11.79 -14.78
CA LEU A 165 23.33 -11.82 -16.21
C LEU A 165 24.70 -11.18 -16.47
N HIS A 166 24.99 -10.05 -15.82
CA HIS A 166 26.29 -9.41 -15.96
C HIS A 166 27.43 -10.29 -15.43
N SER A 167 27.25 -10.93 -14.26
CA SER A 167 28.23 -11.87 -13.71
C SER A 167 28.43 -13.08 -14.61
N LEU A 168 27.36 -13.61 -15.21
CA LEU A 168 27.43 -14.73 -16.16
C LEU A 168 28.19 -14.35 -17.42
N MET A 169 27.90 -13.17 -18.00
CA MET A 169 28.60 -12.66 -19.16
C MET A 169 30.09 -12.44 -18.87
N LEU A 170 30.43 -11.84 -17.73
CA LEU A 170 31.81 -11.63 -17.31
C LEU A 170 32.54 -12.98 -17.16
N TYR A 171 31.89 -13.98 -16.57
CA TYR A 171 32.44 -15.33 -16.44
C TYR A 171 32.70 -15.98 -17.81
N ILE A 172 31.75 -15.87 -18.75
CA ILE A 172 31.91 -16.39 -20.13
C ILE A 172 33.07 -15.69 -20.83
N ILE A 173 33.16 -14.35 -20.71
CA ILE A 173 34.24 -13.55 -21.29
C ILE A 173 35.60 -13.99 -20.72
N ILE A 174 35.71 -14.09 -19.39
CA ILE A 174 36.95 -14.56 -18.73
C ILE A 174 37.32 -15.96 -19.22
N LYS A 175 36.36 -16.90 -19.28
CA LYS A 175 36.59 -18.25 -19.78
C LYS A 175 37.05 -18.25 -21.24
N PHE A 176 36.43 -17.45 -22.10
CA PHE A 176 36.82 -17.30 -23.50
C PHE A 176 38.24 -16.75 -23.65
N TYR A 177 38.59 -15.69 -22.91
CA TYR A 177 39.95 -15.15 -22.89
C TYR A 177 40.96 -16.18 -22.38
N THR A 178 40.67 -16.87 -21.29
CA THR A 178 41.58 -17.92 -20.77
C THR A 178 41.74 -19.10 -21.75
N PHE A 179 40.70 -19.47 -22.50
CA PHE A 179 40.77 -20.50 -23.52
C PHE A 179 41.61 -20.07 -24.73
N HIS A 180 41.42 -18.83 -25.20
CA HIS A 180 42.23 -18.28 -26.28
C HIS A 180 43.69 -18.09 -25.88
N LEU A 181 43.97 -17.56 -24.69
CA LEU A 181 45.34 -17.47 -24.14
C LEU A 181 45.96 -18.85 -23.94
N GLY A 182 45.20 -19.83 -23.44
CA GLY A 182 45.62 -21.22 -23.31
C GLY A 182 46.00 -21.85 -24.65
N SER A 183 45.23 -21.57 -25.70
CA SER A 183 45.47 -22.04 -27.07
C SER A 183 46.69 -21.37 -27.71
N ILE A 184 46.96 -20.10 -27.38
CA ILE A 184 48.17 -19.38 -27.81
C ILE A 184 49.40 -19.90 -27.08
N SER A 185 49.31 -20.22 -25.78
CA SER A 185 50.41 -20.83 -25.02
C SER A 185 50.75 -22.25 -25.47
N THR A 186 49.79 -23.04 -25.97
CA THR A 186 50.08 -24.35 -26.58
C THR A 186 50.77 -24.25 -27.93
N PHE A 187 50.58 -23.15 -28.68
CA PHE A 187 51.33 -22.89 -29.91
C PHE A 187 52.75 -22.35 -29.63
N TYR A 188 52.95 -21.66 -28.51
CA TYR A 188 54.26 -21.13 -28.11
C TYR A 188 55.14 -22.15 -27.34
N SER A 189 54.61 -23.34 -27.06
CA SER A 189 55.26 -24.36 -26.23
C SER A 189 55.25 -25.76 -26.90
N SER A 190 55.60 -25.84 -28.18
CA SER A 190 55.99 -27.12 -28.80
C SER A 190 57.46 -27.17 -29.23
N THR A 191 58.25 -26.12 -28.94
CA THR A 191 59.68 -26.06 -29.29
C THR A 191 60.50 -25.29 -28.25
N PHE A 192 60.44 -25.64 -26.97
CA PHE A 192 61.60 -25.51 -26.06
C PHE A 192 61.32 -26.10 -24.67
N LEU A 193 61.59 -27.41 -24.56
CA LEU A 193 62.20 -28.11 -23.43
C LEU A 193 61.88 -27.69 -21.98
N ASP A 194 61.13 -28.58 -21.33
CA ASP A 194 61.55 -29.39 -20.17
C ASP A 194 62.33 -28.72 -19.02
N LYS A 195 61.76 -28.95 -17.83
CA LYS A 195 62.32 -28.86 -16.46
C LYS A 195 61.91 -27.61 -15.69
N ILE A 196 60.96 -27.82 -14.77
CA ILE A 196 61.07 -27.59 -13.31
C ILE A 196 59.68 -27.26 -12.74
N MET A 197 59.19 -28.20 -11.94
CA MET A 197 58.04 -28.04 -11.06
C MET A 197 58.52 -27.35 -9.77
N PHE A 198 58.01 -26.16 -9.48
CA PHE A 198 58.02 -25.59 -8.13
C PHE A 198 56.58 -25.26 -7.74
N ILE A 199 56.11 -25.93 -6.68
CA ILE A 199 54.87 -25.61 -5.95
C ILE A 199 55.26 -24.59 -4.88
N ILE A 200 54.57 -23.45 -4.81
CA ILE A 200 54.46 -22.67 -3.58
C ILE A 200 53.03 -22.12 -3.45
N ILE A 201 52.37 -22.61 -2.39
CA ILE A 201 51.18 -22.18 -1.61
C ILE A 201 50.28 -21.10 -2.22
#